data_AF-A0A7X6AAJ2-F1
#
_entry.id   AF-A0A7X6AAJ2-F1
#
_cell.length_a   1.000
_cell.length_b   1.000
_cell.length_c   1.000
_cell.angle_alpha   90.00
_cell.angle_beta   90.00
_cell.angle_gamma   90.00
#
_symmetry.space_group_name_H-M   'P 1'
#
loop_
_entity.id
_entity.type
_entity.pdbx_description
1 polymer ?
#
loop_
_entity_poly.entity_id
_entity_poly.type
_entity_poly.pdbx_seq_one_letter_code
_entity_poly.pdbx_strand_id
1 'polypeptide(L)'
;MAALALLTSAASAETVVIEATRDATLIEHPAGALANGSGPVFFAGRTSQAENGVRRALLYFDVSAYLPQSAIIEKVELRLVHMGGNSLPRAVRLHRALEAWSEGASAASGGSGAPSTTGDATWIHAAYDHDLWVRAGGHFVARSSAL
;
A
#
# COMPACT_ATOMS: atom_id res chain seq x y z
N MET A 1 -11.14 -37.24 46.49
CA MET A 1 -11.67 -36.25 45.52
C MET A 1 -10.49 -35.37 45.10
N ALA A 2 -10.11 -35.38 43.82
CA ALA A 2 -9.08 -34.47 43.32
C ALA A 2 -9.76 -33.17 42.86
N ALA A 3 -9.34 -32.03 43.41
CA ALA A 3 -9.84 -30.72 43.02
C ALA A 3 -9.14 -30.27 41.74
N LEU A 4 -9.90 -30.07 40.67
CA LEU A 4 -9.43 -29.51 39.41
C LEU A 4 -9.44 -27.98 39.53
N ALA A 5 -8.25 -27.37 39.62
CA ALA A 5 -8.12 -25.92 39.61
C ALA A 5 -8.21 -25.41 38.16
N LEU A 6 -9.27 -24.64 37.86
CA LEU A 6 -9.39 -23.90 36.60
C LEU A 6 -8.48 -22.66 36.66
N LEU A 7 -7.34 -22.72 35.97
CA LEU A 7 -6.51 -21.55 35.68
C LEU A 7 -7.20 -20.73 34.59
N THR A 8 -7.86 -19.64 34.96
CA THR A 8 -8.32 -18.64 34.00
C THR A 8 -7.13 -17.81 33.54
N SER A 9 -6.69 -17.98 32.29
CA SER A 9 -5.70 -17.06 31.70
C SER A 9 -6.36 -15.70 31.48
N ALA A 10 -5.78 -14.63 32.03
CA ALA A 10 -6.17 -13.28 31.66
C ALA A 10 -5.85 -13.07 30.17
N ALA A 11 -6.85 -12.64 29.39
CA ALA A 11 -6.60 -12.21 28.02
C ALA A 11 -5.73 -10.94 28.07
N SER A 12 -4.56 -10.98 27.44
CA SER A 12 -3.69 -9.81 27.27
C SER A 12 -3.85 -9.31 25.85
N ALA A 13 -4.21 -8.04 25.70
CA ALA A 13 -4.20 -7.36 24.42
C ALA A 13 -2.83 -6.70 24.23
N GLU A 14 -2.13 -7.08 23.17
CA GLU A 14 -0.85 -6.50 22.78
C GLU A 14 -1.06 -5.58 21.57
N THR A 15 -0.34 -4.46 21.53
CA THR A 15 -0.26 -3.60 20.35
C THR A 15 1.10 -3.76 19.71
N VAL A 16 1.12 -4.09 18.42
CA VAL A 16 2.33 -4.13 17.61
C VAL A 16 2.27 -3.02 16.55
N VAL A 17 3.41 -2.37 16.32
CA VAL A 17 3.58 -1.42 15.22
C VAL A 17 4.25 -2.17 14.07
N ILE A 18 3.61 -2.16 12.91
CA ILE A 18 4.08 -2.83 11.70
C ILE A 18 4.33 -1.75 10.65
N GLU A 19 5.60 -1.62 10.24
CA GLU A 19 5.97 -0.71 9.17
C GLU A 19 5.61 -1.31 7.81
N ALA A 20 5.35 -0.44 6.82
CA ALA A 20 5.24 -0.90 5.44
C ALA A 20 6.61 -1.45 5.02
N THR A 21 6.62 -2.67 4.48
CA THR A 21 7.85 -3.32 3.99
C THR A 21 8.10 -3.07 2.51
N ARG A 22 7.09 -2.55 1.81
CA ARG A 22 7.17 -2.03 0.44
C ARG A 22 6.18 -0.91 0.26
N ASP A 23 6.56 0.10 -0.51
CA ASP A 23 5.64 1.10 -1.03
C ASP A 23 5.96 1.48 -2.48
N ALA A 24 4.96 1.97 -3.19
CA ALA A 24 5.16 2.46 -4.55
C ALA A 24 4.09 3.47 -4.92
N THR A 25 4.41 4.36 -5.86
CA THR A 25 3.38 5.15 -6.54
C THR A 25 3.14 4.62 -7.95
N LEU A 26 1.91 4.21 -8.22
CA LEU A 26 1.42 4.02 -9.58
C LEU A 26 1.21 5.38 -10.23
N ILE A 27 2.00 5.65 -11.26
CA ILE A 27 1.90 6.84 -12.09
C ILE A 27 1.02 6.50 -13.28
N GLU A 28 -0.18 7.11 -13.39
CA GLU A 28 -1.03 6.92 -14.56
C GLU A 28 -0.23 7.24 -15.83
N HIS A 29 -0.07 6.22 -16.68
CA HIS A 29 0.63 6.30 -17.94
C HIS A 29 0.13 5.16 -18.83
N PRO A 30 -0.27 5.39 -20.08
CA PRO A 30 -0.93 4.39 -20.92
C PRO A 30 -0.04 3.19 -21.25
N ALA A 31 1.27 3.38 -21.33
CA ALA A 31 2.25 2.31 -21.50
C ALA A 31 2.86 1.82 -20.18
N GLY A 32 2.50 2.41 -19.03
CA GLY A 32 3.12 2.10 -17.75
C GLY A 32 4.62 2.41 -17.69
N ALA A 33 5.09 3.42 -18.43
CA ALA A 33 6.50 3.79 -18.56
C ALA A 33 7.02 4.68 -17.42
N LEU A 34 6.13 5.05 -16.49
CA LEU A 34 6.47 5.85 -15.33
C LEU A 34 6.11 5.09 -14.05
N ALA A 35 7.00 5.18 -13.06
CA ALA A 35 6.84 4.59 -11.74
C ALA A 35 7.57 5.43 -10.68
N ASN A 36 7.39 5.05 -9.42
CA ASN A 36 8.16 5.59 -8.30
C ASN A 36 8.13 4.55 -7.16
N GLY A 37 8.99 3.54 -7.26
CA GLY A 37 9.12 2.46 -6.27
C GLY A 37 10.16 2.74 -5.18
N SER A 38 11.15 3.59 -5.43
CA SER A 38 12.22 3.96 -4.48
C SER A 38 12.27 5.47 -4.23
N GLY A 39 11.16 6.17 -4.44
CA GLY A 39 11.04 7.59 -4.11
C GLY A 39 11.03 7.86 -2.61
N PRO A 40 11.32 9.09 -2.16
CA PRO A 40 11.34 9.42 -0.73
C PRO A 40 9.93 9.47 -0.11
N VAL A 41 8.88 9.51 -0.95
CA VAL A 41 7.46 9.49 -0.57
C VAL A 41 6.64 8.81 -1.65
N PHE A 42 5.46 8.33 -1.27
CA PHE A 42 4.42 7.95 -2.23
C PHE A 42 3.41 9.08 -2.46
N PHE A 43 2.70 9.02 -3.59
CA PHE A 43 1.66 9.97 -3.96
C PHE A 43 0.31 9.29 -4.20
N ALA A 44 -0.78 9.96 -3.83
CA ALA A 44 -2.14 9.51 -4.13
C ALA A 44 -3.03 10.71 -4.51
N GLY A 45 -3.96 10.50 -5.44
CA GLY A 45 -4.89 11.52 -5.90
C GLY A 45 -4.65 11.94 -7.35
N ARG A 46 -4.97 13.19 -7.68
CA ARG A 46 -4.81 13.74 -9.04
C ARG A 46 -3.87 14.94 -9.03
N THR A 47 -2.90 14.96 -9.95
CA THR A 47 -1.99 16.08 -10.20
C THR A 47 -2.63 17.13 -11.11
N SER A 48 -1.94 18.25 -11.36
CA SER A 48 -2.38 19.30 -12.28
C SER A 48 -2.16 18.97 -13.77
N GLN A 49 -1.69 17.76 -14.10
CA GLN A 49 -1.50 17.35 -15.48
C GLN A 49 -2.86 17.21 -16.20
N ALA A 50 -2.90 17.68 -17.46
CA ALA A 50 -4.12 17.65 -18.27
C ALA A 50 -4.58 16.20 -18.51
N GLU A 51 -3.64 15.32 -18.83
CA GLU A 51 -3.85 13.90 -19.09
C GLU A 51 -3.00 13.07 -18.13
N ASN A 52 -3.45 11.84 -17.86
CA ASN A 52 -2.69 10.85 -17.09
C ASN A 52 -2.24 11.38 -15.71
N GLY A 53 -3.11 12.15 -15.07
CA GLY A 53 -2.82 12.87 -13.82
C GLY A 53 -3.10 12.06 -12.56
N VAL A 54 -3.61 10.83 -12.63
CA VAL A 54 -3.97 10.03 -11.44
C VAL A 54 -2.74 9.35 -10.85
N ARG A 55 -2.67 9.33 -9.52
CA ARG A 55 -1.67 8.65 -8.69
C ARG A 55 -2.36 7.75 -7.70
N ARG A 56 -1.83 6.54 -7.53
CA ARG A 56 -2.28 5.59 -6.51
C ARG A 56 -1.06 5.12 -5.74
N ALA A 57 -1.14 5.18 -4.42
CA ALA A 57 -0.13 4.60 -3.56
C ALA A 57 -0.42 3.11 -3.36
N LEU A 58 0.62 2.29 -3.42
CA LEU A 58 0.61 0.90 -2.97
C LEU A 58 1.40 0.83 -1.67
N LEU A 59 0.87 0.07 -0.71
CA LEU A 59 1.48 -0.17 0.58
C LEU A 59 1.36 -1.67 0.86
N TYR A 60 2.45 -2.30 1.29
CA TYR A 60 2.46 -3.70 1.69
C TYR A 60 3.01 -3.85 3.10
N PHE A 61 2.30 -4.60 3.93
CA PHE A 61 2.64 -4.89 5.31
C PHE A 61 2.76 -6.41 5.46
N ASP A 62 3.91 -6.92 5.90
CA ASP A 62 4.07 -8.35 6.21
C ASP A 62 3.53 -8.63 7.61
N VAL A 63 2.20 -8.67 7.74
CA VAL A 63 1.53 -8.84 9.04
C VAL A 63 1.88 -10.19 9.69
N SER A 64 2.09 -11.23 8.88
CA SER A 64 2.43 -12.58 9.37
C SER A 64 3.78 -12.65 10.07
N ALA A 65 4.74 -11.77 9.74
CA ALA A 65 6.03 -11.73 10.41
C ALA A 65 5.95 -11.23 11.87
N TYR A 66 4.85 -10.59 12.25
CA TYR A 66 4.68 -9.93 13.56
C TYR A 66 3.63 -10.58 14.46
N LEU A 67 2.72 -11.38 13.89
CA LEU A 67 1.60 -11.96 14.65
C LEU A 67 1.71 -13.49 14.74
N PRO A 68 1.43 -14.09 15.92
CA PRO A 68 1.30 -15.54 16.01
C PRO A 68 0.10 -16.01 15.18
N GLN A 69 0.16 -17.25 14.67
CA GLN A 69 -0.86 -17.81 13.77
C GLN A 69 -2.28 -17.82 14.36
N SER A 70 -2.40 -17.85 15.69
CA SER A 70 -3.68 -17.83 16.42
C SER A 70 -4.07 -16.46 17.00
N ALA A 71 -3.43 -15.37 16.55
CA ALA A 71 -3.78 -14.03 16.99
C ALA A 71 -5.22 -13.66 16.60
N ILE A 72 -5.96 -13.07 17.52
CA ILE A 72 -7.24 -12.44 17.26
C ILE A 72 -7.00 -10.94 17.09
N ILE A 73 -7.31 -10.40 15.92
CA ILE A 73 -7.12 -8.97 15.62
C ILE A 73 -8.38 -8.22 16.06
N GLU A 74 -8.27 -7.44 17.14
CA GLU A 74 -9.39 -6.64 17.66
C GLU A 74 -9.51 -5.27 16.99
N LYS A 75 -8.38 -4.62 16.70
CA LYS A 75 -8.33 -3.28 16.09
C LYS A 75 -7.14 -3.18 15.13
N VAL A 76 -7.35 -2.49 14.01
CA VAL A 76 -6.30 -2.07 13.09
C VAL A 76 -6.40 -0.56 12.89
N GLU A 77 -5.26 0.12 12.89
CA GLU A 77 -5.15 1.56 12.63
C GLU A 77 -4.02 1.77 11.62
N LEU A 78 -4.30 2.46 10.51
CA LEU A 78 -3.27 2.91 9.58
C LEU A 78 -2.94 4.37 9.89
N ARG A 79 -1.66 4.66 10.07
CA ARG A 79 -1.15 6.02 10.26
C ARG A 79 -0.35 6.44 9.03
N LEU A 80 -0.77 7.53 8.40
CA LEU A 80 -0.08 8.13 7.26
C LEU A 80 0.36 9.55 7.64
N VAL A 81 1.58 9.93 7.26
CA VAL A 81 2.09 11.29 7.45
C VAL A 81 1.93 12.05 6.13
N HIS A 82 1.13 13.11 6.14
CA HIS A 82 0.97 13.97 4.98
C HIS A 82 2.12 14.99 4.92
N MET A 83 2.96 14.89 3.89
CA MET A 83 4.11 15.78 3.67
C MET A 83 3.89 16.81 2.55
N GLY A 84 2.69 16.89 1.97
CA GLY A 84 2.38 17.82 0.88
C GLY A 84 1.97 19.21 1.36
N GLY A 85 2.21 20.22 0.52
CA GLY A 85 1.79 21.61 0.77
C GLY A 85 0.30 21.89 0.50
N ASN A 86 -0.48 20.89 0.08
CA ASN A 86 -1.91 21.04 -0.20
C ASN A 86 -2.68 21.07 1.13
N SER A 87 -3.12 22.26 1.55
CA SER A 87 -3.72 22.47 2.88
C SER A 87 -5.19 22.09 3.02
N LEU A 88 -5.87 21.81 1.90
CA LEU A 88 -7.30 21.48 1.95
C LEU A 88 -7.51 19.98 2.24
N PRO A 89 -8.46 19.63 3.13
CA PRO A 89 -8.80 18.24 3.39
C PRO A 89 -9.18 17.48 2.11
N ARG A 90 -8.71 16.24 2.02
CA ARG A 90 -9.02 15.30 0.94
C ARG A 90 -9.33 13.94 1.56
N ALA A 91 -10.40 13.30 1.10
CA ALA A 91 -10.70 11.94 1.49
C ALA A 91 -9.68 10.99 0.84
N VAL A 92 -9.11 10.06 1.61
CA VAL A 92 -8.15 9.06 1.13
C VAL A 92 -8.75 7.68 1.39
N ARG A 93 -9.06 6.98 0.32
CA ARG A 93 -9.68 5.66 0.41
C ARG A 93 -8.64 4.56 0.36
N LEU A 94 -8.79 3.59 1.25
CA LEU A 94 -7.97 2.38 1.25
C LEU A 94 -8.70 1.26 0.53
N HIS A 95 -8.02 0.61 -0.41
CA HIS A 95 -8.53 -0.52 -1.16
C HIS A 95 -7.56 -1.69 -1.03
N ARG A 96 -8.08 -2.89 -0.79
CA ARG A 96 -7.26 -4.10 -0.73
C ARG A 96 -6.86 -4.52 -2.14
N ALA A 97 -5.55 -4.55 -2.41
CA ALA A 97 -5.01 -5.14 -3.63
C ALA A 97 -5.34 -6.63 -3.72
N LEU A 98 -5.59 -7.11 -4.94
CA LEU A 98 -6.00 -8.48 -5.24
C LEU A 98 -4.92 -9.29 -5.94
N GLU A 99 -3.79 -8.65 -6.23
CA GLU A 99 -2.67 -9.21 -6.97
C GLU A 99 -1.37 -8.75 -6.29
N ALA A 100 -0.38 -9.65 -6.27
CA ALA A 100 0.94 -9.35 -5.74
C ALA A 100 1.65 -8.37 -6.68
N TRP A 101 2.56 -7.57 -6.12
CA TRP A 101 3.32 -6.57 -6.86
C TRP A 101 4.70 -6.41 -6.26
N SER A 102 5.60 -5.83 -7.05
CA SER A 102 6.99 -5.59 -6.66
C SER A 102 7.32 -4.10 -6.57
N GLU A 103 8.25 -3.79 -5.69
CA GLU A 103 8.83 -2.47 -5.50
C GLU A 103 10.12 -2.40 -6.32
N GLY A 104 10.19 -1.47 -7.26
CA GLY A 104 11.34 -1.29 -8.14
C GLY A 104 12.20 -0.08 -7.76
N ALA A 105 13.27 0.12 -8.51
CA ALA A 105 14.31 1.10 -8.22
C ALA A 105 13.99 2.52 -8.71
N SER A 106 12.90 2.71 -9.46
CA SER A 106 12.54 4.03 -9.98
C SER A 106 12.30 5.03 -8.85
N ALA A 107 12.91 6.21 -8.93
CA ALA A 107 12.82 7.21 -7.88
C ALA A 107 12.60 8.60 -8.46
N ALA A 108 11.56 9.28 -7.99
CA ALA A 108 11.26 10.67 -8.29
C ALA A 108 11.01 11.44 -6.99
N SER A 109 11.53 12.66 -6.90
CA SER A 109 11.28 13.56 -5.77
C SER A 109 9.88 14.19 -5.78
N GLY A 110 9.12 14.00 -6.87
CA GLY A 110 7.80 14.58 -7.06
C GLY A 110 6.83 13.61 -7.74
N GLY A 111 5.54 13.98 -7.74
CA GLY A 111 4.46 13.15 -8.26
C GLY A 111 4.44 12.94 -9.78
N SER A 112 5.43 13.41 -10.53
CA SER A 112 5.52 13.15 -11.98
C SER A 112 6.00 11.73 -12.29
N GLY A 113 6.67 11.06 -11.34
CA GLY A 113 7.30 9.76 -11.57
C GLY A 113 8.66 9.84 -12.26
N ALA A 114 9.34 8.71 -12.31
CA ALA A 114 10.59 8.47 -13.04
C ALA A 114 10.36 7.36 -14.08
N PRO A 115 11.26 7.22 -15.09
CA PRO A 115 11.20 6.08 -16.00
C PRO A 115 11.16 4.76 -15.25
N SER A 116 10.26 3.86 -15.65
CA SER A 116 10.12 2.54 -15.03
C SER A 116 11.37 1.68 -15.26
N THR A 117 11.75 0.96 -14.21
CA THR A 117 12.82 -0.03 -14.16
C THR A 117 12.22 -1.41 -13.93
N THR A 118 12.95 -2.48 -14.28
CA THR A 118 12.48 -3.86 -14.06
C THR A 118 12.15 -4.07 -12.58
N GLY A 119 10.97 -4.62 -12.30
CA GLY A 119 10.42 -4.82 -10.97
C GLY A 119 9.55 -3.66 -10.45
N ASP A 120 9.40 -2.54 -11.17
CA ASP A 120 8.49 -1.48 -10.72
C ASP A 120 7.02 -1.86 -10.87
N ALA A 121 6.21 -1.62 -9.84
CA ALA A 121 4.77 -1.51 -9.99
C ALA A 121 4.42 -0.20 -10.73
N THR A 122 3.72 -0.32 -11.86
CA THR A 122 3.30 0.80 -12.71
C THR A 122 1.79 0.81 -12.90
N TRP A 123 1.25 1.79 -13.63
CA TRP A 123 -0.17 1.77 -13.95
C TRP A 123 -0.60 0.53 -14.74
N ILE A 124 0.30 -0.08 -15.51
CA ILE A 124 -0.02 -1.21 -16.39
C ILE A 124 0.53 -2.53 -15.82
N HIS A 125 1.67 -2.48 -15.11
CA HIS A 125 2.39 -3.67 -14.66
C HIS A 125 2.36 -3.82 -13.13
N ALA A 126 2.07 -5.02 -12.65
CA ALA A 126 2.29 -5.40 -11.26
C ALA A 126 3.78 -5.55 -10.95
N ALA A 127 4.55 -6.01 -11.94
CA ALA A 127 6.01 -5.97 -11.98
C ALA A 127 6.48 -5.69 -13.42
N TYR A 128 7.01 -4.49 -13.65
CA TYR A 128 7.53 -4.09 -14.95
C TYR A 128 8.71 -4.99 -15.37
N ASP A 129 8.86 -5.44 -16.61
CA ASP A 129 8.17 -5.07 -17.85
C ASP A 129 7.27 -6.19 -18.43
N HIS A 130 6.97 -7.23 -17.64
CA HIS A 130 6.28 -8.43 -18.14
C HIS A 130 4.98 -8.73 -17.39
N ASP A 131 4.94 -8.55 -16.07
CA ASP A 131 3.77 -8.92 -15.27
C ASP A 131 2.75 -7.79 -15.28
N LEU A 132 1.67 -7.99 -16.02
CA LEU A 132 0.56 -7.04 -16.15
C LEU A 132 -0.41 -7.17 -14.98
N TRP A 133 -0.96 -6.06 -14.53
CA TRP A 133 -2.16 -6.11 -13.69
C TRP A 133 -3.33 -6.70 -14.46
N VAL A 134 -4.21 -7.45 -13.78
CA VAL A 134 -5.51 -7.84 -14.35
C VAL A 134 -6.35 -6.61 -14.74
N ARG A 135 -6.19 -5.49 -14.02
CA ARG A 135 -6.80 -4.19 -14.33
C ARG A 135 -5.79 -3.07 -14.13
N ALA A 136 -5.67 -2.20 -15.12
CA ALA A 136 -4.81 -1.03 -15.05
C ALA A 136 -5.14 -0.13 -13.84
N GLY A 137 -4.09 0.45 -13.27
CA GLY A 137 -4.08 1.25 -12.05
C GLY A 137 -4.07 0.42 -10.77
N GLY A 138 -3.67 -0.85 -10.85
CA GLY A 138 -3.68 -1.79 -9.72
C GLY A 138 -5.02 -2.53 -9.63
N HIS A 139 -4.96 -3.85 -9.55
CA HIS A 139 -6.15 -4.70 -9.38
C HIS A 139 -6.55 -4.75 -7.89
N PHE A 140 -7.73 -4.24 -7.53
CA PHE A 140 -8.17 -4.15 -6.12
C PHE A 140 -9.68 -4.32 -5.94
N VAL A 141 -10.09 -4.53 -4.68
CA VAL A 141 -11.50 -4.58 -4.27
C VAL A 141 -12.14 -3.19 -4.37
N ALA A 142 -13.17 -3.05 -5.20
CA ALA A 142 -13.83 -1.77 -5.44
C ALA A 142 -14.43 -1.13 -4.16
N ARG A 143 -14.91 -1.95 -3.22
CA ARG A 143 -15.36 -1.48 -1.91
C ARG A 143 -14.17 -1.03 -1.08
N SER A 144 -14.22 0.21 -0.61
CA SER A 144 -13.21 0.78 0.29
C SER A 144 -13.20 0.02 1.63
N SER A 145 -12.00 -0.27 2.13
CA SER A 145 -11.77 -0.80 3.48
C SER A 145 -11.86 0.30 4.54
N ALA A 146 -11.50 1.54 4.18
CA ALA A 146 -11.56 2.72 5.04
C ALA A 146 -11.69 4.01 4.21
N LEU A 147 -12.03 5.13 4.86
CA LEU A 147 -12.19 6.48 4.26
C LEU A 147 -11.22 7.49 4.88
#